data_AF-A0A120KYX0-F1
#
_entry.id   AF-A0A120KYX0-F1
#
_cell.length_a   1.000
_cell.length_b   1.000
_cell.length_c   1.000
_cell.angle_alpha   90.00
_cell.angle_beta   90.00
_cell.angle_gamma   90.00
#
_symmetry.space_group_name_H-M   'P 1'
#
loop_
_entity.id
_entity.type
_entity.pdbx_description
1 polymer ?
#
loop_
_entity_poly.entity_id
_entity_poly.type
_entity_poly.pdbx_seq_one_letter_code
_entity_poly.pdbx_strand_id
1 'polypeptide(L)'
;MMNAELIDIPRQELVHLLDYMVWEMKHRGRADVVTWRDELLARVDGETQDVLRAIAVCDDYLAPEGSVEGRLAQAKAWPSLDPK
;
A
#
# COMPACT_ATOMS: atom_id res chain seq x y z
N MET A 1 -9.17 9.18 16.36
CA MET A 1 -8.58 8.25 15.38
C MET A 1 -7.41 9.01 14.77
N MET A 2 -6.19 8.50 14.87
CA MET A 2 -4.97 9.20 14.48
C MET A 2 -5.07 9.45 12.96
N ASN A 3 -5.17 10.71 12.54
CA ASN A 3 -4.98 11.09 11.14
C ASN A 3 -3.58 10.57 10.78
N ALA A 4 -3.48 9.48 10.02
CA ALA A 4 -2.18 9.00 9.60
C ALA A 4 -1.70 10.01 8.56
N GLU A 5 -0.82 10.92 8.95
CA GLU A 5 -0.24 11.90 8.03
C GLU A 5 0.78 11.19 7.13
N LEU A 6 0.34 10.20 6.34
CA LEU A 6 1.16 9.54 5.32
C LEU A 6 1.81 10.57 4.41
N ILE A 7 1.20 11.76 4.26
CA ILE A 7 1.71 12.92 3.54
C ILE A 7 3.09 13.39 4.00
N ASP A 8 3.40 13.28 5.28
CA ASP A 8 4.66 13.76 5.87
C ASP A 8 5.76 12.69 5.85
N ILE A 9 5.40 11.45 5.50
CA ILE A 9 6.35 10.34 5.40
C ILE A 9 7.12 10.45 4.08
N PRO A 10 8.46 10.29 4.09
CA PRO A 10 9.26 10.20 2.88
C PRO A 10 8.76 9.08 1.97
N ARG A 11 8.56 9.40 0.69
CA ARG A 11 7.96 8.46 -0.27
C ARG A 11 8.69 7.11 -0.35
N GLN A 12 10.02 7.11 -0.20
CA GLN A 12 10.86 5.92 -0.26
C GLN A 12 10.57 4.92 0.87
N GLU A 13 10.02 5.39 1.98
CA GLU A 13 9.74 4.57 3.17
C GLU A 13 8.32 4.00 3.16
N LEU A 14 7.40 4.62 2.41
CA LEU A 14 5.96 4.30 2.44
C LEU A 14 5.66 2.84 2.14
N VAL A 15 6.30 2.25 1.11
CA VAL A 15 6.03 0.86 0.72
C VAL A 15 6.40 -0.12 1.83
N HIS A 16 7.53 0.08 2.51
CA HIS A 16 7.98 -0.78 3.60
C HIS A 16 7.13 -0.58 4.86
N LEU A 17 6.79 0.67 5.18
CA LEU A 17 5.96 0.99 6.33
C LEU A 17 4.56 0.38 6.20
N LEU A 18 3.91 0.56 5.05
CA LEU A 18 2.56 0.04 4.83
C LEU A 18 2.53 -1.48 4.80
N ASP A 19 3.54 -2.12 4.20
CA ASP A 19 3.65 -3.59 4.17
C ASP A 19 3.74 -4.15 5.60
N TYR A 20 4.55 -3.52 6.45
CA TYR A 20 4.65 -3.85 7.87
C TYR A 20 3.32 -3.63 8.61
N MET A 21 2.70 -2.45 8.45
CA MET A 21 1.45 -2.10 9.14
C MET A 21 0.30 -3.03 8.77
N VAL A 22 0.18 -3.36 7.48
CA VAL A 22 -0.81 -4.29 6.95
C VAL A 22 -0.59 -5.70 7.50
N TRP A 23 0.67 -6.15 7.59
CA TRP A 23 1.02 -7.47 8.13
C TRP A 23 0.59 -7.63 9.61
N GLU A 24 0.74 -6.57 10.41
CA GLU A 24 0.32 -6.56 11.83
C GLU A 24 -1.23 -6.51 11.99
N MET A 25 -1.95 -6.04 10.97
CA MET A 25 -3.42 -5.98 10.96
C MET A 25 -4.02 -7.38 10.70
N LYS A 26 -4.32 -8.11 11.77
CA LYS A 26 -5.02 -9.43 11.76
C LYS A 26 -6.46 -9.37 11.19
N HIS A 27 -6.63 -9.00 9.92
CA HIS A 27 -7.88 -8.85 9.18
C HIS A 27 -8.89 -7.80 9.72
N ARG A 28 -8.44 -6.93 10.64
CA ARG A 28 -9.23 -5.80 11.15
C ARG A 28 -8.47 -4.52 10.82
N GLY A 29 -8.78 -3.94 9.66
CA GLY A 29 -8.09 -2.75 9.16
C GLY A 29 -8.54 -2.27 7.78
N ARG A 30 -9.56 -2.88 7.17
CA ARG A 30 -9.97 -2.57 5.79
C ARG A 30 -10.33 -1.08 5.61
N ALA A 31 -11.01 -0.47 6.57
CA ALA A 31 -11.36 0.95 6.50
C ALA A 31 -10.13 1.87 6.62
N ASP A 32 -9.16 1.50 7.45
CA ASP A 32 -7.91 2.24 7.61
C ASP A 32 -7.09 2.17 6.31
N VAL A 33 -7.00 0.98 5.69
CA VAL A 33 -6.28 0.79 4.42
C VAL A 33 -6.95 1.54 3.26
N VAL A 34 -8.28 1.63 3.24
CA VAL A 34 -9.00 2.50 2.27
C VAL A 34 -8.62 3.97 2.49
N THR A 35 -8.58 4.42 3.73
CA THR A 35 -8.22 5.81 4.07
C THR A 35 -6.78 6.12 3.63
N TRP A 36 -5.83 5.24 3.94
CA TRP A 36 -4.43 5.37 3.50
C TRP A 36 -4.30 5.42 1.98
N ARG A 37 -5.04 4.58 1.27
CA ARG A 37 -5.04 4.58 -0.20
C ARG A 37 -5.50 5.93 -0.75
N ASP A 38 -6.56 6.49 -0.20
CA ASP A 38 -7.09 7.79 -0.63
C ASP A 38 -6.10 8.93 -0.30
N GLU A 39 -5.44 8.89 0.85
CA GLU A 39 -4.37 9.83 1.21
C GLU A 39 -3.20 9.78 0.23
N LEU A 40 -2.74 8.57 -0.13
CA LEU A 40 -1.65 8.38 -1.10
C LEU A 40 -2.01 8.89 -2.49
N LEU A 41 -3.25 8.67 -2.93
CA LEU A 41 -3.76 9.19 -4.21
C LEU A 41 -3.85 10.72 -4.23
N ALA A 42 -4.07 11.35 -3.07
CA ALA A 42 -4.14 12.80 -2.94
C ALA A 42 -2.77 13.49 -2.78
N ARG A 43 -1.67 12.72 -2.65
CA ARG A 43 -0.32 13.30 -2.52
C ARG A 43 0.11 14.03 -3.79
N VAL A 44 0.85 15.13 -3.60
CA VAL A 44 1.47 15.90 -4.69
C VAL A 44 2.45 15.08 -5.53
N ASP A 45 3.08 14.07 -4.93
CA ASP A 45 4.00 13.14 -5.58
C ASP A 45 3.38 11.74 -5.81
N GLY A 46 2.04 11.65 -5.85
CA GLY A 46 1.28 10.41 -5.99
C GLY A 46 1.61 9.57 -7.22
N GLU A 47 2.10 10.20 -8.29
CA GLU A 47 2.48 9.54 -9.54
C GLU A 47 3.92 8.98 -9.53
N THR A 48 4.68 9.22 -8.46
CA THR A 48 6.04 8.69 -8.34
C THR A 48 6.03 7.18 -8.12
N GLN A 49 7.07 6.50 -8.61
CA GLN A 49 7.18 5.05 -8.49
C GLN A 49 7.09 4.59 -7.03
N ASP A 50 7.72 5.32 -6.10
CA ASP A 50 7.69 4.98 -4.67
C ASP A 50 6.26 5.03 -4.10
N VAL A 51 5.49 6.08 -4.40
CA VAL A 51 4.09 6.19 -3.94
C VAL A 51 3.19 5.18 -4.66
N LEU A 52 3.40 4.93 -5.95
CA LEU A 52 2.65 3.92 -6.69
C LEU A 52 2.86 2.50 -6.15
N ARG A 53 4.04 2.20 -5.59
CA ARG A 53 4.33 0.94 -4.89
C ARG A 53 3.62 0.87 -3.54
N ALA A 54 3.60 1.97 -2.79
CA ALA A 54 2.85 2.08 -1.55
C ALA A 54 1.34 1.87 -1.76
N ILE A 55 0.76 2.50 -2.79
CA ILE A 55 -0.64 2.28 -3.19
C ILE A 55 -0.90 0.81 -3.51
N ALA A 56 0.06 0.15 -4.18
CA ALA A 56 -0.08 -1.25 -4.55
C ALA A 56 -0.10 -2.20 -3.33
N VAL A 57 0.54 -1.85 -2.21
CA VAL A 57 0.39 -2.60 -0.94
C VAL A 57 -1.05 -2.49 -0.42
N CYS A 58 -1.64 -1.30 -0.47
CA CYS A 58 -3.04 -1.12 -0.09
C CYS A 58 -3.97 -1.90 -1.03
N ASP A 59 -3.72 -1.86 -2.34
CA ASP A 59 -4.52 -2.58 -3.34
C ASP A 59 -4.45 -4.11 -3.11
N ASP A 60 -3.27 -4.66 -2.79
CA ASP A 60 -3.09 -6.09 -2.48
C ASP A 60 -3.92 -6.51 -1.26
N TYR A 61 -3.84 -5.75 -0.16
CA TYR A 61 -4.63 -6.03 1.04
C TYR A 61 -6.15 -5.94 0.81
N LEU A 62 -6.59 -5.00 -0.03
CA LEU A 62 -8.00 -4.77 -0.31
C LEU A 62 -8.58 -5.78 -1.31
N ALA A 63 -7.72 -6.42 -2.10
CA ALA A 63 -8.12 -7.42 -3.07
C ALA A 63 -8.68 -8.68 -2.40
N PRO A 64 -9.60 -9.41 -3.07
CA PRO A 64 -10.02 -10.72 -2.58
C PRO A 64 -8.84 -11.69 -2.50
N GLU A 65 -8.83 -12.54 -1.48
CA GLU A 65 -7.77 -13.53 -1.29
C GLU A 65 -7.63 -14.44 -2.53
N GLY A 66 -6.40 -14.62 -3.01
CA GLY A 66 -6.11 -15.46 -4.18
C GLY A 66 -6.53 -14.86 -5.53
N SER A 67 -7.02 -13.62 -5.56
CA SER A 67 -7.42 -12.93 -6.80
C SER A 67 -6.24 -12.61 -7.73
N VAL A 68 -6.53 -12.38 -9.02
CA VAL A 68 -5.52 -11.93 -9.99
C VAL A 68 -5.06 -10.52 -9.65
N GLU A 69 -6.00 -9.69 -9.23
CA GLU A 69 -5.82 -8.30 -8.84
C GLU A 69 -4.82 -8.18 -7.69
N GLY A 70 -4.96 -9.01 -6.64
CA GLY A 70 -4.00 -9.05 -5.53
C GLY A 70 -2.59 -9.42 -5.99
N ARG A 71 -2.45 -10.47 -6.82
CA ARG A 71 -1.15 -10.84 -7.38
C ARG A 71 -0.50 -9.73 -8.21
N LEU A 72 -1.27 -9.02 -9.02
CA LEU A 72 -0.77 -7.90 -9.81
C LEU A 72 -0.35 -6.72 -8.92
N ALA A 73 -1.13 -6.42 -7.88
CA ALA A 73 -0.82 -5.40 -6.89
C ALA A 73 0.47 -5.75 -6.12
N GLN A 74 0.61 -6.99 -5.66
CA GLN A 74 1.82 -7.49 -5.01
C GLN A 74 3.06 -7.37 -5.92
N ALA A 75 2.96 -7.78 -7.18
CA ALA A 75 4.05 -7.65 -8.15
C ALA A 75 4.44 -6.18 -8.40
N LYS A 76 3.46 -5.27 -8.40
CA LYS A 76 3.71 -3.83 -8.51
C LYS A 76 4.38 -3.27 -7.25
N ALA A 77 3.95 -3.67 -6.05
CA ALA A 77 4.55 -3.25 -4.79
C ALA A 77 6.01 -3.72 -4.67
N TRP A 78 6.28 -4.93 -5.13
CA TRP A 78 7.58 -5.61 -5.00
C TRP A 78 8.07 -6.23 -6.32
N PRO A 79 8.49 -5.42 -7.31
CA PRO A 79 8.93 -5.93 -8.62
C PRO A 79 10.16 -6.83 -8.56
N SER A 80 10.96 -6.73 -7.49
CA SER A 80 12.15 -7.54 -7.27
C SER A 80 11.87 -8.90 -6.62
N LEU A 81 10.64 -9.15 -6.15
CA LEU A 81 10.23 -10.43 -5.57
C LEU A 81 9.71 -11.42 -6.61
N ASP A 82 9.76 -11.06 -7.91
CA ASP A 82 9.33 -11.93 -8.99
C ASP A 82 10.07 -13.29 -8.88
N PRO A 83 9.35 -14.39 -8.61
CA PRO A 83 9.98 -15.69 -8.51
C PRO A 83 10.47 -16.07 -9.91
N LYS A 84 11.80 -16.13 -10.06
CA LYS A 84 12.43 -16.71 -11.26
C LYS A 84 11.96 -18.14 -11.51
#